data_AF-A0A7C8B4C7-F1
#
_entry.id   AF-A0A7C8B4C7-F1
#
_cell.length_a   1.000
_cell.length_b   1.000
_cell.length_c   1.000
_cell.angle_alpha   90.00
_cell.angle_beta   90.00
_cell.angle_gamma   90.00
#
_symmetry.space_group_name_H-M   'P 1'
#
loop_
_entity.id
_entity.type
_entity.pdbx_description
1 polymer ?
#
loop_
_entity_poly.entity_id
_entity_poly.type
_entity_poly.pdbx_seq_one_letter_code
_entity_poly.pdbx_strand_id
1 'polypeptide(L)'
;MEHFIEQATWKDGYRLLVRFDNGVTKTINLESEIGFFDLEYFNTFVIDQQKGSLIWAGGERYTADKLYESGIRCRMDFDEPTIEWYLSCFDDHLDGAEVLFASCCVRESDHHLEPIFILMSQHGRLYKVDDEIIDGCDPACGAGWEQIRRETSKEELLQAIEHEGLGIIEGKDQFAERLHQFLISKDFTHETVE
;
A
#
# COMPACT_ATOMS: atom_id res chain seq x y z
N MET A 1 -20.28 -6.20 5.73
CA MET A 1 -19.93 -7.61 5.46
C MET A 1 -19.04 -8.01 6.61
N GLU A 2 -19.28 -9.14 7.26
CA GLU A 2 -18.33 -9.66 8.26
C GLU A 2 -17.18 -10.35 7.52
N HIS A 3 -15.95 -9.97 7.85
CA HIS A 3 -14.73 -10.61 7.33
C HIS A 3 -14.26 -11.72 8.28
N PHE A 4 -13.55 -12.73 7.75
CA PHE A 4 -12.89 -13.74 8.58
C PHE A 4 -11.40 -13.83 8.23
N ILE A 5 -10.56 -14.07 9.24
CA ILE A 5 -9.13 -14.27 9.07
C ILE A 5 -8.86 -15.74 8.77
N GLU A 6 -8.37 -16.04 7.57
CA GLU A 6 -7.91 -17.38 7.19
C GLU A 6 -6.50 -17.65 7.73
N GLN A 7 -5.61 -16.68 7.54
CA GLN A 7 -4.20 -16.81 7.91
C GLN A 7 -3.66 -15.46 8.39
N ALA A 8 -2.72 -15.51 9.32
CA ALA A 8 -1.98 -14.34 9.77
C ALA A 8 -0.56 -14.77 10.13
N THR A 9 0.43 -14.01 9.66
CA THR A 9 1.85 -14.27 9.93
C THR A 9 2.57 -12.98 10.27
N TRP A 10 3.48 -13.05 11.23
CA TRP A 10 4.40 -11.95 11.51
C TRP A 10 5.26 -11.68 10.27
N LYS A 11 5.44 -10.41 9.91
CA LYS A 11 6.27 -10.00 8.78
C LYS A 11 7.61 -9.47 9.29
N ASP A 12 7.57 -8.33 9.96
CA ASP A 12 8.68 -7.65 10.62
C ASP A 12 8.11 -6.61 11.61
N GLY A 13 8.93 -6.04 12.50
CA GLY A 13 8.49 -4.99 13.43
C GLY A 13 7.13 -5.29 14.08
N TYR A 14 6.21 -4.32 14.02
CA TYR A 14 4.81 -4.48 14.41
C TYR A 14 3.86 -4.74 13.22
N ARG A 15 4.39 -5.32 12.14
CA ARG A 15 3.65 -5.58 10.90
C ARG A 15 3.28 -7.06 10.74
N LEU A 16 2.05 -7.29 10.31
CA LEU A 16 1.48 -8.60 10.02
C LEU A 16 1.07 -8.70 8.55
N LEU A 17 1.18 -9.89 7.99
CA LEU A 17 0.45 -10.26 6.78
C LEU A 17 -0.79 -11.02 7.21
N VAL A 18 -1.98 -10.51 6.85
CA VAL A 18 -3.26 -11.13 7.19
C VAL A 18 -4.03 -11.42 5.92
N ARG A 19 -4.37 -12.69 5.73
CA ARG A 19 -5.21 -13.19 4.64
C ARG A 19 -6.63 -13.42 5.14
N PHE A 20 -7.59 -12.87 4.42
CA PHE A 20 -9.01 -12.96 4.71
C PHE A 20 -9.71 -14.00 3.82
N ASP A 21 -10.89 -14.43 4.25
CA ASP A 21 -11.75 -15.44 3.61
C ASP A 21 -12.20 -15.08 2.19
N ASN A 22 -12.23 -13.79 1.86
CA ASN A 22 -12.46 -13.31 0.49
C ASN A 22 -11.21 -13.39 -0.42
N GLY A 23 -10.12 -14.00 0.05
CA GLY A 23 -8.86 -14.15 -0.67
C GLY A 23 -7.97 -12.90 -0.69
N VAL A 24 -8.37 -11.83 0.01
CA VAL A 24 -7.57 -10.61 0.13
C VAL A 24 -6.47 -10.82 1.17
N THR A 25 -5.24 -10.38 0.85
CA THR A 25 -4.17 -10.26 1.84
C THR A 25 -3.88 -8.77 2.08
N LYS A 26 -3.74 -8.38 3.35
CA LYS A 26 -3.37 -7.03 3.75
C LYS A 26 -2.11 -7.07 4.62
N THR A 27 -1.25 -6.07 4.44
CA THR A 27 -0.21 -5.77 5.42
C THR A 27 -0.82 -4.85 6.47
N ILE A 28 -0.68 -5.20 7.74
CA ILE A 28 -1.27 -4.45 8.85
C ILE A 28 -0.14 -4.02 9.77
N ASN A 29 0.04 -2.71 9.91
CA ASN A 29 0.92 -2.15 10.93
C ASN A 29 0.10 -1.84 12.18
N LEU A 30 0.48 -2.43 13.31
CA LEU A 30 -0.17 -2.21 14.57
C LEU A 30 0.66 -1.36 15.53
N GLU A 31 1.84 -0.85 15.13
CA GLU A 31 2.77 -0.10 16.00
C GLU A 31 2.08 0.97 16.87
N SER A 32 1.18 1.75 16.26
CA SER A 32 0.42 2.80 16.94
C SER A 32 -0.65 2.28 17.92
N GLU A 33 -1.12 1.04 17.77
CA GLU A 33 -2.22 0.46 18.54
C GLU A 33 -1.77 -0.37 19.75
N ILE A 34 -0.62 -1.03 19.62
CA ILE A 34 -0.06 -1.93 20.64
C ILE A 34 0.98 -1.21 21.51
N GLY A 35 1.53 -0.07 21.08
CA GLY A 35 2.50 0.68 21.88
C GLY A 35 3.79 -0.12 22.17
N PHE A 36 4.45 0.17 23.31
CA PHE A 36 5.79 -0.33 23.68
C PHE A 36 5.89 -1.84 24.00
N PHE A 37 5.00 -2.71 23.51
CA PHE A 37 5.20 -4.14 23.67
C PHE A 37 6.50 -4.56 22.98
N ASP A 38 7.28 -5.45 23.60
CA ASP A 38 8.44 -5.96 22.91
C ASP A 38 8.04 -6.83 21.69
N LEU A 39 8.94 -6.92 20.72
CA LEU A 39 8.70 -7.68 19.48
C LEU A 39 8.50 -9.18 19.75
N GLU A 40 9.06 -9.70 20.85
CA GLU A 40 8.88 -11.09 21.24
C GLU A 40 7.42 -11.37 21.61
N TYR A 41 6.81 -10.48 22.41
CA TYR A 41 5.39 -10.50 22.74
C TYR A 41 4.54 -10.34 21.50
N PHE A 42 4.89 -9.40 20.61
CA PHE A 42 4.13 -9.16 19.39
C PHE A 42 4.00 -10.42 18.53
N ASN A 43 5.03 -11.27 18.46
CA ASN A 43 5.01 -12.51 17.68
C ASN A 43 4.23 -13.67 18.33
N THR A 44 3.53 -13.45 19.46
CA THR A 44 2.80 -14.51 20.18
C THR A 44 1.34 -14.68 19.75
N PHE A 45 0.86 -13.90 18.79
CA PHE A 45 -0.54 -13.88 18.42
C PHE A 45 -1.04 -15.21 17.85
N VAL A 46 -2.33 -15.47 18.03
CA VAL A 46 -3.03 -16.61 17.46
C VAL A 46 -4.36 -16.17 16.85
N ILE A 47 -4.87 -16.94 15.89
CA ILE A 47 -6.20 -16.72 15.31
C ILE A 47 -7.25 -17.40 16.19
N ASP A 48 -8.18 -16.64 16.73
CA ASP A 48 -9.43 -17.14 17.32
C ASP A 48 -10.41 -17.46 16.20
N GLN A 49 -10.41 -18.73 15.78
CA GLN A 49 -11.23 -19.25 14.69
C GLN A 49 -12.74 -19.10 14.94
N GLN A 50 -13.19 -18.97 16.20
CA GLN A 50 -14.62 -18.79 16.48
C GLN A 50 -15.10 -17.36 16.24
N LYS A 51 -14.19 -16.39 16.40
CA LYS A 51 -14.50 -14.96 16.33
C LYS A 51 -13.83 -14.23 15.17
N GLY A 52 -13.04 -14.94 14.36
CA GLY A 52 -12.27 -14.36 13.27
C GLY A 52 -11.34 -13.24 13.75
N SER A 53 -10.76 -13.36 14.94
CA SER A 53 -9.95 -12.28 15.54
C SER A 53 -8.53 -12.74 15.83
N LEU A 54 -7.56 -11.83 15.75
CA LEU A 54 -6.24 -12.07 16.32
C LEU A 54 -6.27 -11.82 17.82
N ILE A 55 -5.63 -12.70 18.59
CA ILE A 55 -5.52 -12.61 20.05
C ILE A 55 -4.06 -12.78 20.45
N TRP A 56 -3.58 -11.89 21.31
CA TRP A 56 -2.25 -11.98 21.92
C TRP A 56 -2.32 -12.66 23.30
N ALA A 57 -1.18 -13.14 23.79
CA ALA A 57 -1.11 -13.87 25.05
C ALA A 57 -1.63 -13.08 26.27
N GLY A 58 -1.57 -11.76 26.25
CA GLY A 58 -2.10 -10.85 27.28
C GLY A 58 -3.60 -10.56 27.15
N GLY A 59 -4.25 -11.04 26.10
CA GLY A 59 -5.70 -10.96 25.90
C GLY A 59 -6.18 -9.81 25.01
N GLU A 60 -5.27 -9.00 24.47
CA GLU A 60 -5.60 -8.03 23.41
C GLU A 60 -6.20 -8.75 22.20
N ARG A 61 -7.26 -8.17 21.65
CA ARG A 61 -8.01 -8.75 20.53
C ARG A 61 -8.24 -7.71 19.44
N TYR A 62 -7.95 -8.10 18.20
CA TYR A 62 -8.25 -7.32 17.00
C TYR A 62 -9.16 -8.14 16.08
N THR A 63 -10.34 -7.59 15.77
CA THR A 63 -11.34 -8.27 14.93
C THR A 63 -10.93 -8.25 13.46
N ALA A 64 -11.41 -9.23 12.68
CA ALA A 64 -11.21 -9.26 11.23
C ALA A 64 -11.61 -7.95 10.57
N ASP A 65 -12.79 -7.40 10.87
CA ASP A 65 -13.27 -6.17 10.22
C ASP A 65 -12.34 -4.98 10.49
N LYS A 66 -11.90 -4.80 11.74
CA LYS A 66 -10.96 -3.73 12.08
C LYS A 66 -9.65 -3.89 11.31
N LEU A 67 -9.10 -5.10 11.29
CA LEU A 67 -7.88 -5.44 10.58
C LEU A 67 -8.04 -5.32 9.05
N TYR A 68 -9.23 -5.59 8.55
CA TYR A 68 -9.56 -5.44 7.14
C TYR A 68 -9.67 -3.96 6.76
N GLU A 69 -10.19 -3.10 7.63
CA GLU A 69 -10.26 -1.67 7.39
C GLU A 69 -8.86 -1.05 7.44
N SER A 70 -8.13 -1.24 8.55
CA SER A 70 -6.80 -0.63 8.79
C SER A 70 -5.67 -1.22 7.94
N GLY A 71 -5.86 -2.43 7.41
CA GLY A 71 -4.83 -3.09 6.62
C GLY A 71 -4.69 -2.52 5.22
N ILE A 72 -3.46 -2.39 4.73
CA ILE A 72 -3.19 -1.95 3.37
C ILE A 72 -3.34 -3.14 2.43
N ARG A 73 -4.27 -3.03 1.46
CA ARG A 73 -4.43 -4.05 0.41
C ARG A 73 -3.40 -3.80 -0.68
N CYS A 74 -2.30 -4.53 -0.63
CA CYS A 74 -1.34 -4.56 -1.74
C CYS A 74 -1.80 -5.62 -2.75
N ARG A 75 -2.31 -5.21 -3.91
CA ARG A 75 -2.74 -6.14 -4.97
C ARG A 75 -1.60 -6.57 -5.90
N MET A 76 -0.36 -6.19 -5.59
CA MET A 76 0.82 -6.69 -6.27
C MET A 76 1.70 -7.44 -5.28
N ASP A 77 2.17 -8.60 -5.73
CA ASP A 77 3.37 -9.26 -5.22
C ASP A 77 4.50 -8.23 -5.34
N PHE A 78 4.74 -7.45 -4.29
CA PHE A 78 5.89 -6.56 -4.23
C PHE A 78 7.12 -7.42 -3.95
N ASP A 79 7.75 -7.89 -5.02
CA ASP A 79 9.13 -8.37 -4.95
C ASP A 79 10.14 -7.20 -4.84
N GLU A 80 9.66 -5.94 -4.77
CA GLU A 80 10.46 -4.71 -4.62
C GLU A 80 10.37 -4.11 -3.19
N PRO A 81 11.36 -4.38 -2.32
CA PRO A 81 11.38 -3.90 -0.92
C PRO A 81 11.33 -2.38 -0.76
N THR A 82 11.85 -1.62 -1.74
CA THR A 82 11.87 -0.15 -1.67
C THR A 82 10.47 0.44 -1.67
N ILE A 83 9.58 -0.04 -2.54
CA ILE A 83 8.19 0.46 -2.62
C ILE A 83 7.45 0.14 -1.34
N GLU A 84 7.67 -1.07 -0.81
CA GLU A 84 7.06 -1.50 0.43
C GLU A 84 7.51 -0.64 1.62
N TRP A 85 8.82 -0.40 1.74
CA TRP A 85 9.37 0.50 2.75
C TRP A 85 8.80 1.91 2.61
N TYR A 86 8.75 2.45 1.38
CA TYR A 86 8.22 3.79 1.13
C TYR A 86 6.75 3.92 1.56
N LEU A 87 5.90 2.96 1.18
CA LEU A 87 4.49 2.94 1.60
C LEU A 87 4.34 2.87 3.11
N SER A 88 5.22 2.13 3.80
CA SER A 88 5.16 2.00 5.26
C SER A 88 5.42 3.29 6.03
N CYS A 89 6.14 4.25 5.43
CA CYS A 89 6.30 5.58 5.99
C CYS A 89 4.99 6.39 6.02
N PHE A 90 3.94 5.93 5.32
CA PHE A 90 2.65 6.60 5.18
C PHE A 90 1.47 5.71 5.56
N ASP A 91 1.69 4.67 6.38
CA ASP A 91 0.64 3.70 6.76
C ASP A 91 -0.65 4.39 7.23
N ASP A 92 -0.55 5.43 8.07
CA ASP A 92 -1.69 6.19 8.60
C ASP A 92 -2.53 6.88 7.50
N HIS A 93 -1.95 7.19 6.34
CA HIS A 93 -2.63 7.83 5.21
C HIS A 93 -3.22 6.83 4.20
N LEU A 94 -2.84 5.55 4.32
CA LEU A 94 -3.19 4.47 3.39
C LEU A 94 -4.37 3.63 3.88
N ASP A 95 -5.05 4.05 4.95
CA ASP A 95 -6.24 3.39 5.48
C ASP A 95 -7.31 3.19 4.40
N GLY A 96 -7.79 1.97 4.21
CA GLY A 96 -8.73 1.64 3.13
C GLY A 96 -8.20 1.81 1.70
N ALA A 97 -6.89 2.02 1.49
CA ALA A 97 -6.30 2.10 0.16
C ALA A 97 -6.03 0.71 -0.44
N GLU A 98 -6.18 0.61 -1.76
CA GLU A 98 -5.76 -0.50 -2.59
C GLU A 98 -4.69 -0.01 -3.56
N VAL A 99 -3.46 -0.49 -3.42
CA VAL A 99 -2.38 -0.19 -4.37
C VAL A 99 -2.58 -1.05 -5.62
N LEU A 100 -2.82 -0.37 -6.74
CA LEU A 100 -3.20 -0.96 -8.02
C LEU A 100 -1.99 -1.22 -8.91
N PHE A 101 -1.04 -0.30 -8.89
CA PHE A 101 0.19 -0.36 -9.65
C PHE A 101 1.26 0.48 -8.93
N ALA A 102 2.50 0.03 -8.92
CA ALA A 102 3.61 0.84 -8.45
C ALA A 102 4.92 0.40 -9.11
N SER A 103 5.84 1.33 -9.23
CA SER A 103 7.18 1.09 -9.76
C SER A 103 8.14 2.09 -9.14
N CYS A 104 9.33 1.63 -8.77
CA CYS A 104 10.48 2.48 -8.51
C CYS A 104 11.60 2.13 -9.49
N CYS A 105 12.57 3.02 -9.65
CA CYS A 105 13.78 2.71 -10.40
C CYS A 105 14.93 3.63 -9.99
N VAL A 106 16.13 3.09 -9.83
CA VAL A 106 17.34 3.89 -9.56
C VAL A 106 17.68 4.73 -10.80
N ARG A 107 18.00 6.02 -10.63
CA ARG A 107 18.56 6.83 -11.71
C ARG A 107 19.98 6.37 -12.02
N GLU A 108 20.28 6.10 -13.29
CA GLU A 108 21.63 5.71 -13.70
C GLU A 108 22.68 6.78 -13.38
N SER A 109 22.27 8.05 -13.39
CA SER A 109 23.13 9.21 -13.09
C SER A 109 23.31 9.47 -11.61
N ASP A 110 22.44 8.94 -10.74
CA ASP A 110 22.49 9.18 -9.30
C ASP A 110 21.88 7.98 -8.55
N HIS A 111 22.75 7.18 -7.94
CA HIS A 111 22.37 5.99 -7.19
C HIS A 111 21.63 6.30 -5.88
N HIS A 112 21.58 7.57 -5.48
CA HIS A 112 20.90 8.04 -4.28
C HIS A 112 19.46 8.47 -4.55
N LEU A 113 19.01 8.49 -5.81
CA LEU A 113 17.68 8.95 -6.21
C LEU A 113 16.90 7.82 -6.88
N GLU A 114 15.83 7.39 -6.23
CA GLU A 114 14.88 6.43 -6.77
C GLU A 114 13.51 7.09 -6.99
N PRO A 115 13.21 7.57 -8.21
CA PRO A 115 11.85 7.94 -8.57
C PRO A 115 10.87 6.78 -8.34
N ILE A 116 9.75 7.10 -7.71
CA ILE A 116 8.65 6.20 -7.43
C ILE A 116 7.34 6.72 -8.03
N PHE A 117 6.56 5.80 -8.59
CA PHE A 117 5.19 6.01 -9.01
C PHE A 117 4.29 5.01 -8.32
N ILE A 118 3.18 5.47 -7.78
CA ILE A 118 2.15 4.63 -7.16
C ILE A 118 0.79 5.08 -7.68
N LEU A 119 0.03 4.14 -8.22
CA LEU A 119 -1.39 4.29 -8.51
C LEU A 119 -2.17 3.46 -7.49
N MET A 120 -3.11 4.11 -6.81
CA MET A 120 -3.94 3.49 -5.80
C MET A 120 -5.41 3.91 -5.95
N SER A 121 -6.31 3.06 -5.47
CA SER A 121 -7.69 3.45 -5.21
C SER A 121 -7.90 3.60 -3.72
N GLN A 122 -8.58 4.65 -3.29
CA GLN A 122 -8.97 4.83 -1.89
C GLN A 122 -10.38 5.43 -1.86
N HIS A 123 -11.28 4.81 -1.11
CA HIS A 123 -12.69 5.25 -0.98
C HIS A 123 -13.40 5.52 -2.33
N GLY A 124 -13.17 4.66 -3.34
CA GLY A 124 -13.82 4.76 -4.65
C GLY A 124 -13.22 5.81 -5.61
N ARG A 125 -12.13 6.47 -5.22
CA ARG A 125 -11.39 7.43 -6.04
C ARG A 125 -10.02 6.89 -6.41
N LEU A 126 -9.49 7.35 -7.54
CA LEU A 126 -8.14 7.02 -8.00
C LEU A 126 -7.16 8.12 -7.62
N TYR A 127 -6.00 7.72 -7.15
CA TYR A 127 -4.92 8.62 -6.77
C TYR A 127 -3.61 8.13 -7.34
N LYS A 128 -2.80 9.09 -7.79
CA LYS A 128 -1.40 8.85 -8.11
C LYS A 128 -0.49 9.53 -7.10
N VAL A 129 0.68 8.94 -6.88
CA VAL A 129 1.82 9.52 -6.17
C VAL A 129 2.99 9.49 -7.13
N ASP A 130 3.58 10.66 -7.38
CA ASP A 130 4.81 10.84 -8.14
C ASP A 130 5.84 11.46 -7.17
N ASP A 131 6.86 10.72 -6.74
CA ASP A 131 7.82 11.19 -5.72
C ASP A 131 9.25 10.63 -5.88
N GLU A 132 10.25 11.24 -5.25
CA GLU A 132 11.65 10.82 -5.30
C GLU A 132 12.14 10.36 -3.93
N ILE A 133 12.58 9.10 -3.84
CA ILE A 133 13.27 8.59 -2.65
C ILE A 133 14.72 9.04 -2.72
N ILE A 134 15.19 9.69 -1.66
CA ILE A 134 16.57 10.17 -1.53
C ILE A 134 17.26 9.37 -0.41
N ASP A 135 18.39 8.72 -0.73
CA ASP A 135 19.17 7.94 0.24
C ASP A 135 19.42 8.72 1.53
N GLY A 136 18.97 8.15 2.66
CA GLY A 136 19.16 8.71 3.99
C GLY A 136 18.16 9.79 4.42
N CYS A 137 17.19 10.14 3.59
CA CYS A 137 16.03 10.91 4.00
C CYS A 137 14.88 9.95 4.33
N ASP A 138 14.39 10.05 5.56
CA ASP A 138 13.12 9.46 5.94
C ASP A 138 11.99 10.18 5.17
N PRO A 139 11.16 9.49 4.38
CA PRO A 139 9.91 10.06 3.88
C PRO A 139 9.03 10.53 5.05
N ALA A 140 9.24 9.97 6.26
CA ALA A 140 8.45 10.16 7.47
C ALA A 140 8.62 11.52 8.18
N CYS A 141 8.87 12.63 7.47
CA CYS A 141 8.42 13.89 8.05
C CYS A 141 6.89 14.08 7.93
N GLY A 142 6.18 13.22 7.18
CA GLY A 142 4.71 13.25 7.05
C GLY A 142 4.15 14.54 6.44
N ALA A 143 4.99 15.55 6.20
CA ALA A 143 4.59 16.87 5.74
C ALA A 143 4.32 16.92 4.23
N GLY A 144 4.63 15.84 3.50
CA GLY A 144 4.58 15.79 2.05
C GLY A 144 3.46 14.96 1.44
N TRP A 145 2.88 13.98 2.14
CA TRP A 145 1.97 13.00 1.52
C TRP A 145 0.80 13.64 0.78
N GLU A 146 0.08 14.55 1.45
CA GLU A 146 -1.03 15.29 0.86
C GLU A 146 -0.61 16.25 -0.28
N GLN A 147 0.68 16.58 -0.39
CA GLN A 147 1.22 17.45 -1.44
C GLN A 147 1.64 16.65 -2.69
N ILE A 148 2.11 15.41 -2.50
CA ILE A 148 2.58 14.54 -3.59
C ILE A 148 1.48 13.63 -4.13
N ARG A 149 0.49 13.28 -3.29
CA ARG A 149 -0.69 12.53 -3.69
C ARG A 149 -1.66 13.42 -4.46
N ARG A 150 -2.09 12.95 -5.63
CA ARG A 150 -3.02 13.69 -6.50
C ARG A 150 -4.15 12.78 -6.91
N GLU A 151 -5.39 13.27 -6.76
CA GLU A 151 -6.55 12.61 -7.38
C GLU A 151 -6.34 12.61 -8.90
N THR A 152 -6.69 11.51 -9.56
CA THR A 152 -6.53 11.37 -11.01
C THR A 152 -7.61 10.46 -11.60
N SER A 153 -7.65 10.36 -12.92
CA SER A 153 -8.50 9.42 -13.66
C SER A 153 -7.69 8.52 -14.60
N LYS A 154 -8.34 7.46 -15.09
CA LYS A 154 -7.77 6.60 -16.14
C LYS A 154 -7.42 7.42 -17.37
N GLU A 155 -8.32 8.33 -17.77
CA GLU A 155 -8.19 9.17 -18.96
C GLU A 155 -7.02 10.14 -18.84
N GLU A 156 -6.86 10.79 -17.68
CA GLU A 156 -5.73 11.68 -17.41
C GLU A 156 -4.38 10.95 -17.46
N LEU A 157 -4.32 9.74 -16.88
CA LEU A 157 -3.10 8.94 -16.89
C LEU A 157 -2.73 8.48 -18.30
N LEU A 158 -3.72 8.05 -19.10
CA LEU A 158 -3.50 7.68 -20.50
C LEU A 158 -2.99 8.87 -21.32
N GLN A 159 -3.63 10.03 -21.17
CA GLN A 159 -3.18 11.25 -21.83
C GLN A 159 -1.75 11.65 -21.41
N ALA A 160 -1.43 11.53 -20.12
CA ALA A 160 -0.09 11.84 -19.62
C ALA A 160 0.97 10.90 -20.22
N ILE A 161 0.68 9.60 -20.34
CA ILE A 161 1.56 8.63 -21.00
C ILE A 161 1.82 9.00 -22.46
N GLU A 162 0.78 9.41 -23.19
CA GLU A 162 0.84 9.66 -24.63
C GLU A 162 1.50 11.00 -25.00
N HIS A 163 1.42 12.01 -24.12
CA HIS A 163 1.71 13.40 -24.51
C HIS A 163 2.60 14.20 -23.56
N GLU A 164 2.60 13.92 -22.25
CA GLU A 164 3.15 14.83 -21.24
C GLU A 164 4.30 14.22 -20.41
N GLY A 165 4.38 12.88 -20.34
CA GLY A 165 5.25 12.18 -19.41
C GLY A 165 4.64 12.07 -18.01
N LEU A 166 5.01 11.02 -17.27
CA LEU A 166 4.49 10.74 -15.92
C LEU A 166 5.38 11.40 -14.85
N GLY A 167 5.21 12.71 -14.67
CA GLY A 167 5.91 13.47 -13.63
C GLY A 167 7.44 13.36 -13.72
N ILE A 168 8.09 12.98 -12.61
CA ILE A 168 9.55 12.76 -12.49
C ILE A 168 10.07 11.53 -13.26
N ILE A 169 9.16 10.68 -13.73
CA ILE A 169 9.47 9.49 -14.53
C ILE A 169 9.37 9.88 -16.00
N GLU A 170 10.44 10.47 -16.51
CA GLU A 170 10.59 10.71 -17.94
C GLU A 170 10.76 9.38 -18.68
N GLY A 171 9.90 9.12 -19.67
CA GLY A 171 10.23 8.33 -20.87
C GLY A 171 10.92 6.98 -20.69
N LYS A 172 10.81 6.30 -19.55
CA LYS A 172 11.23 4.90 -19.45
C LYS A 172 10.19 4.08 -20.19
N ASP A 173 10.43 3.85 -21.48
CA ASP A 173 9.50 3.21 -22.43
C ASP A 173 8.81 1.97 -21.82
N GLN A 174 9.56 1.17 -21.06
CA GLN A 174 9.04 -0.04 -20.39
C GLN A 174 8.08 0.25 -19.23
N PHE A 175 8.29 1.30 -18.45
CA PHE A 175 7.39 1.68 -17.36
C PHE A 175 6.08 2.23 -17.90
N ALA A 176 6.18 3.19 -18.83
CA ALA A 176 5.01 3.80 -19.46
C ALA A 176 4.17 2.75 -20.20
N GLU A 177 4.81 1.82 -20.92
CA GLU A 177 4.13 0.70 -21.57
C GLU A 177 3.43 -0.22 -20.56
N ARG A 178 4.10 -0.60 -19.46
CA ARG A 178 3.49 -1.43 -18.41
C ARG A 178 2.28 -0.76 -17.78
N LEU A 179 2.37 0.53 -17.44
CA LEU A 179 1.24 1.26 -16.88
C LEU A 179 0.11 1.38 -17.91
N HIS A 180 0.42 1.68 -19.17
CA HIS A 180 -0.58 1.76 -20.23
C HIS A 180 -1.33 0.44 -20.42
N GLN A 181 -0.61 -0.69 -20.51
CA GLN A 181 -1.22 -2.03 -20.60
C GLN A 181 -2.07 -2.34 -19.37
N PHE A 182 -1.59 -1.99 -18.17
CA PHE A 182 -2.35 -2.13 -16.94
C PHE A 182 -3.67 -1.35 -17.01
N LEU A 183 -3.61 -0.06 -17.37
CA LEU A 183 -4.78 0.82 -17.44
C LEU A 183 -5.81 0.35 -18.47
N ILE A 184 -5.38 -0.15 -19.63
CA ILE A 184 -6.29 -0.70 -20.64
C ILE A 184 -6.94 -2.00 -20.16
N SER A 185 -6.17 -2.88 -19.51
CA SER A 185 -6.64 -4.18 -19.04
C SER A 185 -7.62 -4.10 -17.87
N LYS A 186 -7.64 -2.98 -17.14
CA LYS A 186 -8.48 -2.77 -15.97
C LYS A 186 -9.69 -1.91 -16.33
N ASP A 187 -10.86 -2.42 -15.96
CA ASP A 187 -12.08 -1.64 -15.93
C ASP A 187 -12.16 -0.93 -14.58
N PHE A 188 -12.02 0.39 -14.60
CA PHE A 188 -12.14 1.24 -13.40
C PHE A 188 -13.53 1.84 -13.27
N THR A 189 -14.54 1.26 -13.94
CA THR A 189 -15.92 1.74 -13.89
C THR A 189 -16.28 2.08 -12.45
N HIS A 190 -16.43 3.37 -12.20
CA HIS A 190 -16.90 3.89 -10.93
C HIS A 190 -18.20 3.15 -10.63
N GLU A 191 -18.19 2.29 -9.62
CA GLU A 191 -19.42 2.02 -8.89
C GLU A 191 -19.76 3.37 -8.26
N THR A 192 -20.55 4.17 -8.98
CA THR A 192 -21.32 5.25 -8.41
C THR A 192 -22.17 4.62 -7.32
N VAL A 193 -21.65 4.66 -6.09
CA VAL A 193 -22.44 4.44 -4.89
C VAL A 193 -23.38 5.64 -4.83
N GLU A 194 -24.61 5.42 -5.30
CA GLU A 194 -25.76 6.26 -4.94
C GLU A 194 -25.99 6.23 -3.42
#